data_AF-A0A434P9F2-F1
#
_entry.id   AF-A0A434P9F2-F1
#
_cell.length_a   1.000
_cell.length_b   1.000
_cell.length_c   1.000
_cell.angle_alpha   90.00
_cell.angle_beta   90.00
_cell.angle_gamma   90.00
#
_symmetry.space_group_name_H-M   'P 1'
#
loop_
_entity.id
_entity.type
_entity.pdbx_description
1 polymer ?
#
loop_
_entity_poly.entity_id
_entity_poly.type
_entity_poly.pdbx_seq_one_letter_code
_entity_poly.pdbx_strand_id
1 'polypeptide(L)'
;MSNLDVAEASVPERTQHQSWRGLQASFPVMLGFIPFALVLGSQAAQKGFTALEVPLMTGLNFGGGSEFAAVELWTSPPHVLLIVAITFLVNSRHLLMGAALAPLIRHLPKRKAFLVLFFMCDESWA
;
A
#
# COMPACT_ATOMS: atom_id res chain seq x y z
N MET A 1 -18.12 -50.39 14.98
CA MET A 1 -18.16 -49.81 13.62
C MET A 1 -17.72 -48.36 13.74
N SER A 2 -16.56 -48.04 13.13
CA SER A 2 -16.12 -46.72 12.61
C SER A 2 -16.18 -45.52 13.58
N ASN A 3 -15.09 -45.00 14.18
CA ASN A 3 -13.87 -44.42 13.59
C ASN A 3 -14.17 -43.68 12.28
N LEU A 4 -14.46 -42.38 12.40
CA LEU A 4 -14.19 -41.40 11.35
C LEU A 4 -13.43 -40.25 11.99
N ASP A 5 -12.11 -40.37 11.84
CA ASP A 5 -11.13 -39.32 12.02
C ASP A 5 -11.64 -38.05 11.35
N VAL A 6 -11.87 -37.01 12.15
CA VAL A 6 -12.01 -35.64 11.68
C VAL A 6 -10.64 -35.30 11.09
N ALA A 7 -10.52 -35.49 9.78
CA ALA A 7 -9.32 -35.24 9.00
C ALA A 7 -8.81 -33.83 9.31
N GLU A 8 -7.69 -33.80 10.02
CA GLU A 8 -6.86 -32.65 10.23
C GLU A 8 -6.54 -32.04 8.86
N ALA A 9 -7.11 -30.87 8.58
CA ALA A 9 -6.89 -30.14 7.35
C ALA A 9 -5.42 -29.68 7.33
N SER A 10 -4.54 -30.56 6.85
CA SER A 10 -3.15 -30.26 6.57
C SER A 10 -3.12 -29.19 5.49
N VAL A 11 -2.62 -28.00 5.85
CA VAL A 11 -2.31 -26.93 4.90
C VAL A 11 -1.26 -27.49 3.93
N PRO A 12 -1.58 -27.69 2.64
CA PRO A 12 -0.67 -28.37 1.75
C PRO A 12 0.55 -27.48 1.48
N GLU A 13 1.69 -28.14 1.28
CA GLU A 13 3.06 -27.67 1.04
C GLU A 13 3.24 -26.86 -0.28
N ARG A 14 2.27 -26.01 -0.65
CA ARG A 14 2.17 -25.32 -1.95
C ARG A 14 2.48 -23.82 -1.90
N THR A 15 2.87 -23.30 -0.76
CA THR A 15 3.05 -21.85 -0.51
C THR A 15 4.25 -21.26 -1.25
N GLN A 16 5.34 -22.01 -1.41
CA GLN A 16 6.59 -21.51 -1.99
C GLN A 16 6.50 -21.26 -3.51
N HIS A 17 5.81 -22.13 -4.24
CA HIS A 17 5.60 -21.94 -5.68
C HIS A 17 4.63 -20.78 -5.97
N GLN A 18 3.69 -20.50 -5.06
CA GLN A 18 2.74 -19.40 -5.23
C GLN A 18 3.39 -18.03 -4.96
N SER A 19 4.26 -17.92 -3.95
CA SER A 19 4.98 -16.67 -3.67
C SER A 19 5.95 -16.31 -4.80
N TRP A 20 6.69 -17.28 -5.35
CA TRP A 20 7.58 -17.05 -6.48
C TRP A 20 6.84 -16.61 -7.74
N ARG A 21 5.71 -17.25 -8.04
CA ARG A 21 4.84 -16.86 -9.16
C ARG A 21 4.27 -15.45 -8.96
N GLY A 22 3.85 -15.12 -7.74
CA GLY A 22 3.39 -13.77 -7.39
C GLY A 22 4.48 -12.72 -7.58
N LEU A 23 5.72 -13.02 -7.17
CA LEU A 23 6.87 -12.14 -7.35
C LEU A 23 7.17 -11.90 -8.84
N GLN A 24 7.20 -12.97 -9.64
CA GLN A 24 7.39 -12.87 -11.10
C GLN A 24 6.26 -12.11 -11.79
N ALA A 25 5.01 -12.30 -11.36
CA ALA A 25 3.86 -11.58 -11.90
C ALA A 25 3.87 -10.09 -11.53
N SER A 26 4.44 -9.73 -10.38
CA SER A 26 4.53 -8.35 -9.91
C SER A 26 5.68 -7.57 -10.57
N PHE A 27 6.71 -8.25 -11.07
CA PHE A 27 7.92 -7.63 -11.61
C PHE A 27 7.66 -6.61 -12.75
N PRO A 28 6.79 -6.89 -13.76
CA PRO A 28 6.47 -5.92 -14.79
C PRO A 28 5.78 -4.66 -14.25
N VAL A 29 4.91 -4.82 -13.25
CA VAL A 29 4.22 -3.70 -12.57
C VAL A 29 5.25 -2.84 -11.83
N MET A 30 6.22 -3.47 -11.18
CA MET A 30 7.30 -2.76 -10.48
C MET A 30 8.12 -1.86 -11.39
N LEU A 31 8.41 -2.32 -12.62
CA LEU A 31 9.10 -1.49 -13.62
C LEU A 31 8.29 -0.26 -14.01
N GLY A 32 6.96 -0.34 -13.96
CA GLY A 32 6.05 0.79 -14.16
C GLY A 32 6.23 1.92 -13.15
N PHE A 33 6.73 1.63 -11.94
CA PHE A 33 6.96 2.66 -10.91
C PHE A 33 8.21 3.51 -11.14
N ILE A 34 9.15 3.08 -11.99
CA ILE A 34 10.40 3.82 -12.25
C ILE A 34 10.15 5.28 -12.69
N PRO A 35 9.33 5.58 -13.71
CA PRO A 35 9.06 6.96 -14.10
C PRO A 35 8.42 7.78 -12.97
N PHE A 36 7.49 7.20 -12.21
CA PHE A 36 6.85 7.88 -11.08
C PHE A 36 7.88 8.22 -9.98
N ALA A 37 8.76 7.28 -9.65
CA ALA A 37 9.83 7.49 -8.67
C ALA A 37 10.79 8.61 -9.10
N LEU A 38 11.13 8.68 -10.39
CA LEU A 38 11.98 9.76 -10.93
C LEU A 38 11.30 11.13 -10.84
N VAL A 39 10.00 11.21 -11.14
CA VAL A 39 9.25 12.48 -11.04
C VAL A 39 9.17 12.92 -9.58
N LEU A 40 8.79 12.03 -8.65
CA LEU A 40 8.68 12.36 -7.24
C LEU A 40 10.05 12.74 -6.64
N GLY A 41 11.10 12.01 -6.99
CA GLY A 41 12.47 12.31 -6.57
C GLY A 41 12.96 13.67 -7.09
N SER A 42 12.65 14.01 -8.34
CA SER A 42 12.95 15.32 -8.92
C SER A 42 12.20 16.45 -8.22
N GLN A 43 10.91 16.27 -7.92
CA GLN A 43 10.10 17.23 -7.16
C GLN A 43 10.72 17.46 -5.76
N ALA A 44 11.03 16.37 -5.07
CA ALA A 44 11.56 16.43 -3.71
C ALA A 44 12.95 17.04 -3.65
N ALA A 45 13.83 16.75 -4.61
CA ALA A 45 15.14 17.37 -4.72
C ALA A 45 15.06 18.89 -4.88
N GLN A 46 14.11 19.40 -5.68
CA GLN A 46 13.86 20.83 -5.82
C GLN A 46 13.38 21.49 -4.52
N LYS A 47 12.69 20.72 -3.66
CA LYS A 47 12.21 21.15 -2.34
C LYS A 47 13.24 21.01 -1.23
N GLY A 48 14.44 20.52 -1.54
CA GLY A 48 15.54 20.37 -0.58
C GLY A 48 15.47 19.11 0.26
N PHE A 49 14.66 18.11 -0.12
CA PHE A 49 14.67 16.81 0.55
C PHE A 49 15.97 16.07 0.28
N THR A 50 16.43 15.33 1.28
CA THR A 50 17.57 14.43 1.19
C THR A 50 17.20 13.15 0.44
N ALA A 51 18.23 12.46 -0.06
CA ALA A 51 18.07 11.18 -0.75
C ALA A 51 17.46 10.06 0.12
N LEU A 52 17.41 10.23 1.45
CA LEU A 52 16.83 9.26 2.39
C LEU A 52 15.40 9.62 2.81
N GLU A 53 15.03 10.90 2.85
CA GLU A 53 13.69 11.30 3.27
C GLU A 53 12.61 10.84 2.31
N VAL A 54 12.87 10.88 1.00
CA VAL A 54 11.89 10.47 -0.01
C VAL A 54 11.60 8.96 0.06
N PRO A 55 12.60 8.06 0.07
CA PRO A 55 12.33 6.63 0.25
C PRO A 55 11.67 6.28 1.58
N LEU A 56 12.00 6.99 2.67
CA LEU A 56 11.36 6.77 3.97
C LEU A 56 9.89 7.23 3.96
N MET A 57 9.61 8.37 3.33
CA MET A 57 8.25 8.88 3.19
C MET A 57 7.38 7.90 2.38
N THR A 58 7.86 7.49 1.22
CA THR A 58 7.11 6.59 0.32
C THR A 58 6.98 5.17 0.88
N GLY A 59 8.02 4.67 1.56
CA GLY A 59 8.02 3.34 2.18
C GLY A 59 7.08 3.20 3.39
N LEU A 60 6.68 4.30 4.01
CA LEU A 60 5.79 4.30 5.18
C LEU A 60 4.35 4.70 4.86
N ASN A 61 4.15 5.54 3.84
CA ASN A 61 2.86 6.19 3.60
C ASN A 61 1.96 5.44 2.60
N PHE A 62 2.49 4.58 1.73
CA PHE A 62 1.72 3.79 0.73
C PHE A 62 0.62 4.58 0.00
N GLY A 63 0.77 5.90 -0.10
CA GLY A 63 -0.32 6.83 -0.45
C GLY A 63 -0.22 7.34 -1.88
N GLY A 64 0.82 6.94 -2.61
CA GLY A 64 1.07 7.22 -4.02
C GLY A 64 0.79 8.68 -4.41
N GLY A 65 -0.39 8.95 -4.96
CA GLY A 65 -0.79 10.29 -5.40
C GLY A 65 -0.72 11.37 -4.32
N SER A 66 -0.97 11.03 -3.06
CA SER A 66 -0.89 12.01 -1.96
C SER A 66 0.54 12.45 -1.65
N GLU A 67 1.55 11.64 -1.99
CA GLU A 67 2.97 11.95 -1.77
C GLU A 67 3.44 13.03 -2.74
N PHE A 68 3.00 12.97 -4.00
CA PHE A 68 3.23 14.03 -4.98
C PHE A 68 2.63 15.36 -4.51
N ALA A 69 1.39 15.33 -4.02
CA ALA A 69 0.73 16.54 -3.51
C ALA A 69 1.42 17.09 -2.26
N ALA A 70 1.87 16.22 -1.34
CA ALA A 70 2.57 16.62 -0.12
C ALA A 70 3.92 17.28 -0.43
N VAL A 71 4.71 16.71 -1.35
CA VAL A 71 6.00 17.29 -1.78
C VAL A 71 5.77 18.61 -2.52
N GLU A 72 4.75 18.70 -3.37
CA GLU A 72 4.40 19.92 -4.09
C GLU A 72 4.08 21.08 -3.14
N LEU A 73 3.29 20.79 -2.10
CA LEU A 73 2.90 21.74 -1.06
C LEU A 73 4.00 22.03 -0.04
N TRP A 74 5.12 21.32 -0.09
CA TRP A 74 6.19 21.49 0.89
C TRP A 74 6.83 22.87 0.78
N THR A 75 6.81 23.60 1.88
CA THR A 75 7.38 24.94 2.05
C THR A 75 8.23 24.99 3.32
N SER A 76 9.06 26.01 3.48
CA SER A 76 9.82 26.24 4.70
C SER A 76 9.45 27.61 5.29
N PRO A 77 8.67 27.69 6.38
CA PRO A 77 8.11 26.59 7.16
C PRO A 77 6.93 25.86 6.46
N PRO A 78 6.66 24.59 6.78
CA PRO A 78 5.60 23.82 6.14
C PRO A 78 4.21 24.17 6.66
N HIS A 79 3.25 24.33 5.75
CA HIS A 79 1.83 24.46 6.09
C HIS A 79 1.21 23.10 6.43
N VAL A 80 1.56 22.56 7.61
CA VAL A 80 1.21 21.19 8.03
C VAL A 80 -0.29 20.89 7.90
N LEU A 81 -1.15 21.81 8.32
CA LEU A 81 -2.60 21.60 8.27
C LEU A 81 -3.10 21.44 6.83
N LEU A 82 -2.55 22.21 5.89
CA LEU A 82 -2.89 22.13 4.47
C LEU A 82 -2.43 20.80 3.87
N ILE A 83 -1.19 20.39 4.15
CA ILE A 83 -0.65 19.10 3.72
C ILE A 83 -1.53 17.95 4.24
N VAL A 84 -1.87 17.97 5.53
CA VAL A 84 -2.76 16.95 6.13
C VAL A 84 -4.13 16.94 5.48
N ALA A 85 -4.74 18.10 5.24
CA ALA A 85 -6.06 18.19 4.61
C ALA A 85 -6.06 17.66 3.18
N ILE A 86 -5.06 18.02 2.37
CA ILE A 86 -4.92 17.54 0.99
C ILE A 86 -4.61 16.04 0.97
N THR A 87 -3.69 15.57 1.80
CA THR A 87 -3.37 14.14 1.93
C THR A 87 -4.62 13.35 2.33
N PHE A 88 -5.40 13.83 3.31
CA PHE A 88 -6.66 13.19 3.70
C PHE A 88 -7.68 13.18 2.57
N LEU A 89 -7.84 14.30 1.87
CA LEU A 89 -8.78 14.42 0.76
C LEU A 89 -8.43 13.45 -0.38
N VAL A 90 -7.16 13.39 -0.78
CA VAL A 90 -6.67 12.47 -1.81
C VAL A 90 -6.85 11.01 -1.37
N ASN A 91 -6.50 10.69 -0.11
CA ASN A 91 -6.60 9.32 0.42
C ASN A 91 -8.03 8.90 0.80
N SER A 92 -9.02 9.79 0.77
CA SER A 92 -10.42 9.46 1.11
C SER A 92 -10.98 8.31 0.26
N ARG A 93 -10.41 8.09 -0.93
CA ARG A 93 -10.66 6.90 -1.77
C ARG A 93 -10.42 5.57 -1.03
N HIS A 94 -9.44 5.49 -0.14
CA HIS A 94 -9.19 4.30 0.68
C HIS A 94 -10.34 4.04 1.67
N LEU A 95 -11.11 5.06 2.09
CA LEU A 95 -12.31 4.84 2.91
C LEU A 95 -13.40 4.14 2.10
N LEU A 96 -13.61 4.57 0.85
CA LEU A 96 -14.59 3.96 -0.06
C LEU A 96 -14.19 2.53 -0.45
N MET A 97 -12.92 2.33 -0.81
CA MET A 97 -12.34 1.02 -1.09
C MET A 97 -12.43 0.10 0.13
N GLY A 98 -12.06 0.60 1.31
CA GLY A 98 -12.17 -0.15 2.56
C GLY A 98 -13.61 -0.52 2.89
N ALA A 99 -14.57 0.37 2.64
CA ALA A 99 -16.00 0.09 2.81
C ALA A 99 -16.50 -0.99 1.82
N ALA A 100 -16.04 -0.97 0.58
CA ALA A 100 -16.35 -2.00 -0.41
C ALA A 100 -15.68 -3.35 -0.07
N LEU A 101 -14.50 -3.34 0.55
CA LEU A 101 -13.78 -4.53 0.99
C LEU A 101 -14.33 -5.11 2.30
N ALA A 102 -14.95 -4.29 3.14
CA ALA A 102 -15.43 -4.66 4.48
C ALA A 102 -16.32 -5.92 4.51
N PRO A 103 -17.29 -6.14 3.60
CA PRO A 103 -18.07 -7.37 3.55
C PRO A 103 -17.21 -8.61 3.26
N LEU A 104 -16.16 -8.45 2.45
CA LEU A 104 -15.29 -9.54 2.01
C LEU A 104 -14.36 -10.00 3.13
N ILE A 105 -13.86 -9.08 3.96
CA ILE A 105 -12.91 -9.38 5.04
C ILE A 105 -13.55 -9.56 6.42
N ARG A 106 -14.88 -9.50 6.53
CA ARG A 106 -15.63 -9.58 7.80
C ARG A 106 -15.39 -10.87 8.60
N HIS A 107 -15.02 -11.95 7.91
CA HIS A 107 -14.75 -13.25 8.51
C HIS A 107 -13.33 -13.36 9.12
N LEU A 108 -12.45 -12.39 8.86
CA LEU A 108 -11.07 -12.38 9.37
C LEU A 108 -10.98 -11.81 10.79
N PRO A 109 -10.03 -12.29 11.62
CA PRO A 109 -9.75 -11.67 12.91
C PRO A 109 -9.27 -10.23 12.69
N LYS A 110 -9.69 -9.31 13.58
CA LYS A 110 -9.45 -7.86 13.46
C LYS A 110 -8.01 -7.49 13.10
N ARG A 111 -7.01 -8.18 13.67
CA ARG A 111 -5.58 -7.95 13.37
C ARG A 111 -5.24 -8.20 11.89
N LYS A 112 -5.76 -9.28 11.30
CA LYS A 112 -5.55 -9.57 9.87
C LYS A 112 -6.31 -8.59 8.99
N ALA A 113 -7.54 -8.22 9.37
CA ALA A 113 -8.31 -7.21 8.66
C ALA A 113 -7.58 -5.85 8.64
N PHE A 114 -6.98 -5.43 9.76
CA PHE A 114 -6.15 -4.22 9.81
C PHE A 114 -4.93 -4.31 8.90
N LEU A 115 -4.22 -5.45 8.86
CA LEU A 115 -3.08 -5.61 7.95
C LEU A 115 -3.52 -5.54 6.48
N VAL A 116 -4.64 -6.18 6.12
CA VAL A 116 -5.18 -6.13 4.77
C VAL A 116 -5.56 -4.70 4.39
N LEU A 117 -6.20 -3.95 5.29
CA LEU A 117 -6.56 -2.54 5.07
C LEU A 117 -5.34 -1.61 5.03
N PHE A 118 -4.30 -1.91 5.80
CA PHE A 118 -3.06 -1.12 5.83
C PHE A 118 -2.24 -1.29 4.54
N PHE A 119 -2.16 -2.50 4.01
CA PHE A 119 -1.48 -2.79 2.74
C PHE A 119 -2.39 -2.62 1.50
N MET A 120 -3.60 -2.10 1.69
CA MET A 120 -4.47 -1.80 0.57
C MET A 120 -3.95 -0.55 -0.13
N CYS A 121 -3.59 -0.72 -1.40
CA CYS A 121 -3.15 0.37 -2.27
C CYS A 121 -4.06 0.44 -3.51
N ASP A 122 -3.96 1.53 -4.26
CA ASP A 122 -4.71 1.71 -5.51
C ASP A 122 -4.52 0.58 -6.51
N GLU A 123 -3.31 0.03 -6.56
CA GLU A 123 -2.94 -1.13 -7.39
C GLU A 123 -3.69 -2.41 -7.01
N SER A 124 -4.25 -2.49 -5.80
CA SER A 124 -5.08 -3.64 -5.38
C SER A 124 -6.45 -3.65 -6.06
N TRP A 125 -6.84 -2.53 -6.68
CA TRP A 125 -8.12 -2.32 -7.34
C TRP A 125 -8.02 -2.19 -8.87
N ALA A 126 -6.81 -2.27 -9.43
CA ALA A 126 -6.53 -2.25 -10.86
C ALA A 126 -6.47 -3.68 -11.44
#